data_AF-A0A6M0HP50-F1
#
_entry.id   AF-A0A6M0HP50-F1
#
_cell.length_a   1.000
_cell.length_b   1.000
_cell.length_c   1.000
_cell.angle_alpha   90.00
_cell.angle_beta   90.00
_cell.angle_gamma   90.00
#
_symmetry.space_group_name_H-M   'P 1'
#
loop_
_entity.id
_entity.type
_entity.pdbx_description
1 polymer ?
#
loop_
_entity_poly.entity_id
_entity_poly.type
_entity_poly.pdbx_seq_one_letter_code
_entity_poly.pdbx_strand_id
1 'polypeptide(L)'
;MPNADDKTLRGGITAVPRRVASQPKRPGRKDKVMVYVPPELHRAMRRLAIDDDRSASDLYADAARSFLLARDVNVDERPTHGAPTPKRHGTMADLAAAVDRLGSRIEEALVRVEAPAPETREAGGPAPAGTTAAAAVEALLGILREAGSAGLTATELRAAIHAAGIRSGTAEVAKAVLRAAGVVRCEGRRWYVGSS
;
A
#
# COMPACT_ATOMS: atom_id res chain seq x y z
N MET A 1 -58.56 41.53 -17.69
CA MET A 1 -58.62 40.05 -17.78
C MET A 1 -58.55 39.67 -19.25
N PRO A 2 -57.95 38.55 -19.66
CA PRO A 2 -56.65 37.94 -19.29
C PRO A 2 -55.80 37.57 -20.55
N ASN A 3 -54.51 37.21 -20.31
CA ASN A 3 -53.68 36.17 -20.97
C ASN A 3 -53.47 36.13 -22.51
N ALA A 4 -52.38 35.62 -23.07
CA ALA A 4 -51.07 35.13 -22.61
C ALA A 4 -50.21 34.80 -23.86
N ASP A 5 -48.88 34.74 -23.66
CA ASP A 5 -47.88 33.95 -24.42
C ASP A 5 -47.64 34.30 -25.92
N ASP A 6 -46.48 34.13 -26.55
CA ASP A 6 -45.27 33.36 -26.27
C ASP A 6 -44.11 33.86 -27.17
N LYS A 7 -42.87 33.71 -26.70
CA LYS A 7 -41.57 33.51 -27.39
C LYS A 7 -41.34 34.15 -28.78
N THR A 8 -40.20 34.81 -29.01
CA THR A 8 -38.92 34.10 -29.11
C THR A 8 -37.72 35.05 -29.02
N LEU A 9 -36.78 34.70 -28.14
CA LEU A 9 -35.44 35.27 -28.03
C LEU A 9 -34.54 34.76 -29.17
N ARG A 10 -33.94 35.66 -29.95
CA ARG A 10 -32.71 35.41 -30.72
C ARG A 10 -31.69 36.50 -30.41
N GLY A 11 -31.03 36.35 -29.26
CA GLY A 11 -29.82 37.10 -28.95
C GLY A 11 -28.62 36.43 -29.61
N GLY A 12 -27.96 37.15 -30.52
CA GLY A 12 -26.76 36.70 -31.22
C GLY A 12 -25.61 36.43 -30.24
N ILE A 13 -24.98 35.27 -30.40
CA ILE A 13 -23.75 34.93 -29.69
C ILE A 13 -22.61 35.55 -30.49
N THR A 14 -22.12 36.68 -30.00
CA THR A 14 -20.90 37.32 -30.48
C THR A 14 -19.71 36.43 -30.13
N ALA A 15 -19.10 35.81 -31.15
CA ALA A 15 -17.87 35.05 -31.02
C ALA A 15 -16.70 36.00 -30.70
N VAL A 16 -16.16 35.90 -29.49
CA VAL A 16 -14.89 36.55 -29.13
C VAL A 16 -13.76 35.54 -29.39
N PRO A 17 -12.86 35.77 -30.37
CA PRO A 17 -11.69 34.91 -30.53
C PRO A 17 -10.72 35.18 -29.40
N ARG A 18 -10.70 34.29 -28.40
CA ARG A 18 -9.66 34.26 -27.37
C ARG A 18 -8.37 33.79 -28.04
N ARG A 19 -7.47 34.73 -28.37
CA ARG A 19 -6.07 34.44 -28.67
C ARG A 19 -5.48 33.68 -27.48
N VAL A 20 -5.37 32.35 -27.61
CA VAL A 20 -4.53 31.55 -26.74
C VAL A 20 -3.10 31.80 -27.21
N ALA A 21 -2.36 32.59 -26.43
CA ALA A 21 -0.92 32.71 -26.60
C ALA A 21 -0.31 31.31 -26.46
N SER A 22 0.10 30.74 -27.59
CA SER A 22 0.90 29.53 -27.65
C SER A 22 2.25 29.81 -26.98
N GLN A 23 2.37 29.49 -25.69
CA GLN A 23 3.67 29.47 -25.04
C GLN A 23 4.51 28.33 -25.64
N PRO A 24 5.82 28.56 -25.87
CA PRO A 24 6.71 27.54 -26.40
C PRO A 24 6.82 26.38 -25.41
N LYS A 25 6.47 25.18 -25.90
CA LYS A 25 6.50 23.90 -25.20
C LYS A 25 7.93 23.61 -24.71
N ARG A 26 8.19 23.77 -23.42
CA ARG A 26 9.44 23.30 -22.81
C ARG A 26 9.47 21.76 -22.88
N PRO A 27 10.49 21.15 -23.51
CA PRO A 27 10.59 19.70 -23.57
C PRO A 27 11.03 19.16 -22.21
N GLY A 28 10.25 18.24 -21.62
CA GLY A 28 10.75 17.35 -20.56
C GLY A 28 9.94 17.26 -19.26
N ARG A 29 8.90 18.08 -19.06
CA ARG A 29 8.05 17.94 -17.86
C ARG A 29 6.90 16.98 -18.16
N LYS A 30 6.86 15.84 -17.46
CA LYS A 30 5.71 14.92 -17.50
C LYS A 30 4.55 15.63 -16.80
N ASP A 31 3.59 16.12 -17.57
CA ASP A 31 2.37 16.71 -17.01
C ASP A 31 1.56 15.60 -16.36
N LYS A 32 1.42 15.67 -15.03
CA LYS A 32 0.61 14.74 -14.25
C LYS A 32 -0.81 15.29 -14.20
N VAL A 33 -1.75 14.49 -14.66
CA VAL A 33 -3.19 14.78 -14.56
C VAL A 33 -3.80 13.76 -13.60
N MET A 34 -4.64 14.24 -12.69
CA MET A 34 -5.41 13.39 -11.78
C MET A 34 -6.81 13.19 -12.35
N VAL A 35 -7.18 11.95 -12.61
CA VAL A 35 -8.54 11.58 -13.03
C VAL A 35 -9.27 10.98 -11.84
N TYR A 36 -10.45 11.52 -11.52
CA TYR A 36 -11.30 10.94 -10.50
C TYR A 36 -12.05 9.74 -11.08
N VAL A 37 -11.89 8.59 -10.42
CA VAL A 37 -12.59 7.36 -10.76
C VAL A 37 -13.55 7.03 -9.61
N PRO A 38 -14.85 6.79 -9.89
CA PRO A 38 -15.78 6.35 -8.86
C PRO A 38 -15.27 5.10 -8.12
N PRO A 39 -15.47 5.01 -6.80
CA PRO A 39 -14.86 3.95 -5.97
C PRO A 39 -15.29 2.53 -6.40
N GLU A 40 -16.53 2.35 -6.84
CA GLU A 40 -17.01 1.04 -7.28
C GLU A 40 -16.36 0.59 -8.60
N LEU A 41 -16.16 1.53 -9.53
CA LEU A 41 -15.42 1.26 -10.77
C LEU A 41 -13.95 0.94 -10.47
N HIS A 42 -13.34 1.67 -9.54
CA HIS A 42 -11.96 1.41 -9.12
C HIS A 42 -11.80 0.01 -8.50
N ARG A 43 -12.76 -0.44 -7.68
CA ARG A 43 -12.77 -1.79 -7.12
C ARG A 43 -12.92 -2.87 -8.19
N ALA A 44 -13.84 -2.68 -9.13
CA ALA A 44 -14.06 -3.62 -10.22
C ALA A 44 -12.79 -3.78 -11.08
N MET A 45 -12.19 -2.66 -11.48
CA MET A 45 -10.93 -2.65 -12.25
C MET A 45 -9.78 -3.28 -11.49
N ARG A 46 -9.71 -3.10 -10.16
CA ARG A 46 -8.65 -3.70 -9.34
C ARG A 46 -8.80 -5.22 -9.23
N ARG A 47 -10.02 -5.75 -9.18
CA ARG A 47 -10.26 -7.20 -9.20
C ARG A 47 -9.80 -7.80 -10.53
N LEU A 48 -10.25 -7.20 -11.64
CA LEU A 48 -9.83 -7.61 -12.97
C LEU A 48 -8.30 -7.57 -13.15
N ALA A 49 -7.64 -6.54 -12.61
CA ALA A 49 -6.18 -6.43 -12.64
C ALA A 49 -5.48 -7.59 -11.90
N ILE A 50 -6.03 -8.04 -10.78
CA ILE A 50 -5.50 -9.18 -10.01
C ILE A 50 -5.70 -10.47 -10.80
N ASP A 51 -6.88 -10.65 -11.40
CA ASP A 51 -7.21 -11.84 -12.18
C ASP A 51 -6.29 -11.98 -13.43
N ASP A 52 -5.91 -10.85 -14.04
CA ASP A 52 -5.05 -10.81 -15.23
C ASP A 52 -3.53 -10.74 -14.92
N ASP A 53 -3.12 -10.70 -13.65
CA ASP A 53 -1.72 -10.44 -13.21
C ASP A 53 -1.14 -9.13 -13.79
N ARG A 54 -1.94 -8.07 -13.81
CA ARG A 54 -1.60 -6.75 -14.35
C ARG A 54 -1.76 -5.66 -13.30
N SER A 55 -1.15 -4.48 -13.53
CA SER A 55 -1.44 -3.32 -12.70
C SER A 55 -2.77 -2.66 -13.13
N ALA A 56 -3.52 -2.14 -12.15
CA ALA A 56 -4.74 -1.39 -12.46
C ALA A 56 -4.47 -0.18 -13.37
N SER A 57 -3.30 0.45 -13.23
CA SER A 57 -2.84 1.55 -14.09
C SER A 57 -2.72 1.14 -15.56
N ASP A 58 -2.20 -0.07 -15.83
CA ASP A 58 -2.06 -0.57 -17.20
C ASP A 58 -3.44 -0.85 -17.81
N LEU A 59 -4.38 -1.40 -17.03
CA LEU A 59 -5.75 -1.60 -17.50
C LEU A 59 -6.44 -0.28 -17.83
N TYR A 60 -6.26 0.76 -17.01
CA TYR A 60 -6.79 2.10 -17.34
C TYR A 60 -6.12 2.70 -18.58
N ALA A 61 -4.82 2.51 -18.75
CA ALA A 61 -4.10 2.98 -19.93
C ALA A 61 -4.59 2.27 -21.20
N ASP A 62 -4.81 0.96 -21.15
CA ASP A 62 -5.35 0.18 -22.27
C ASP A 62 -6.80 0.54 -22.61
N ALA A 63 -7.65 0.71 -21.59
CA ALA A 63 -9.02 1.15 -21.77
C ALA A 63 -9.06 2.56 -22.41
N ALA A 64 -8.23 3.48 -21.92
CA ALA A 64 -8.11 4.83 -22.47
C ALA A 64 -7.60 4.80 -23.93
N ARG A 65 -6.57 3.99 -24.22
CA ARG A 65 -6.07 3.81 -25.59
C ARG A 65 -7.14 3.27 -26.52
N SER A 66 -7.83 2.20 -26.12
CA SER A 66 -8.90 1.58 -26.91
C SER A 66 -10.03 2.56 -27.19
N PHE A 67 -10.41 3.36 -26.19
CA PHE A 67 -11.43 4.40 -26.34
C PHE A 67 -11.01 5.52 -27.31
N LEU A 68 -9.74 5.92 -27.28
CA LEU A 68 -9.20 6.93 -28.19
C LEU A 68 -9.08 6.41 -29.63
N LEU A 69 -8.64 5.16 -29.80
CA LEU A 69 -8.58 4.49 -31.10
C LEU A 69 -9.97 4.36 -31.74
N ALA A 70 -10.99 4.03 -30.95
CA ALA A 70 -12.39 4.00 -31.42
C ALA A 70 -12.90 5.36 -31.91
N ARG A 71 -12.19 6.45 -31.60
CA ARG A 71 -12.47 7.82 -32.04
C ARG A 71 -11.45 8.36 -33.04
N ASP A 72 -10.65 7.47 -33.62
CA ASP A 72 -9.61 7.79 -34.60
C ASP A 72 -8.54 8.76 -34.06
N VAL A 73 -8.33 8.75 -32.74
CA VAL A 73 -7.27 9.52 -32.06
C VAL A 73 -6.11 8.59 -31.80
N ASN A 74 -5.04 8.73 -32.60
CA ASN A 74 -3.85 7.91 -32.47
C ASN A 74 -2.92 8.49 -31.38
N VAL A 75 -2.60 7.68 -30.38
CA VAL A 75 -1.63 8.01 -29.33
C VAL A 75 -0.41 7.14 -29.54
N ASP A 76 0.71 7.75 -29.96
CA ASP A 76 1.97 7.03 -30.18
C ASP A 76 2.32 6.13 -28.99
N GLU A 77 2.59 4.85 -29.27
CA GLU A 77 3.06 3.88 -28.28
C GLU A 77 4.47 4.27 -27.80
N ARG A 78 4.54 4.94 -26.64
CA ARG A 78 5.80 4.95 -25.89
C ARG A 78 5.98 3.62 -25.16
N PRO A 79 7.19 3.05 -25.14
CA PRO A 79 7.48 1.84 -24.40
C PRO A 79 7.15 2.04 -22.92
N THR A 80 6.35 1.13 -22.39
CA THR A 80 6.01 1.02 -20.98
C THR A 80 7.32 0.87 -20.18
N HIS A 81 7.65 1.85 -19.34
CA HIS A 81 8.66 1.65 -18.31
C HIS A 81 8.09 0.71 -17.25
N GLY A 82 8.37 -0.58 -17.41
CA GLY A 82 8.10 -1.62 -16.44
C GLY A 82 8.70 -2.91 -16.98
N ALA A 83 9.88 -3.28 -16.50
CA ALA A 83 10.48 -4.58 -16.77
C ALA A 83 9.46 -5.69 -16.47
N PRO A 84 9.46 -6.81 -17.21
CA PRO A 84 8.61 -7.95 -16.87
C PRO A 84 9.02 -8.42 -15.48
N THR A 85 8.16 -8.20 -14.49
CA THR A 85 8.25 -8.93 -13.23
C THR A 85 8.18 -10.41 -13.55
N PRO A 86 9.16 -11.22 -13.13
CA PRO A 86 9.17 -12.63 -13.46
C PRO A 86 7.90 -13.28 -12.91
N LYS A 87 7.11 -13.85 -13.81
CA LYS A 87 5.92 -14.66 -13.54
C LYS A 87 6.28 -15.71 -12.49
N ARG A 88 5.84 -15.53 -11.25
CA ARG A 88 5.76 -16.63 -10.29
C ARG A 88 4.40 -17.28 -10.46
N HIS A 89 4.30 -18.16 -11.44
CA HIS A 89 3.22 -19.15 -11.47
C HIS A 89 3.45 -20.13 -10.31
N GLY A 90 3.11 -19.72 -9.09
CA GLY A 90 2.91 -20.64 -8.00
C GLY A 90 1.57 -21.32 -8.22
N THR A 91 1.59 -22.58 -8.60
CA THR A 91 0.38 -23.40 -8.72
C THR A 91 -0.26 -23.55 -7.33
N MET A 92 -1.55 -23.88 -7.25
CA MET A 92 -2.20 -24.19 -5.96
C MET A 92 -1.45 -25.27 -5.16
N ALA A 93 -0.71 -26.15 -5.85
CA ALA A 93 0.17 -27.14 -5.22
C ALA A 93 1.37 -26.48 -4.51
N ASP A 94 1.91 -25.39 -5.03
CA ASP A 94 2.99 -24.64 -4.38
C ASP A 94 2.50 -23.90 -3.14
N LEU A 95 1.26 -23.41 -3.16
CA LEU A 95 0.61 -22.83 -1.99
C LEU A 95 0.33 -23.92 -0.94
N ALA A 96 -0.24 -25.05 -1.33
CA ALA A 96 -0.46 -26.19 -0.43
C ALA A 96 0.86 -26.65 0.21
N ALA A 97 1.91 -26.83 -0.59
CA ALA A 97 3.24 -27.19 -0.09
C ALA A 97 3.88 -26.10 0.78
N ALA A 98 3.53 -24.83 0.62
CA ALA A 98 3.96 -23.74 1.50
C ALA A 98 3.18 -23.75 2.82
N VAL A 99 1.88 -24.05 2.78
CA VAL A 99 1.02 -24.19 3.96
C VAL A 99 1.44 -25.41 4.78
N ASP A 100 1.72 -26.55 4.15
CA ASP A 100 2.21 -27.75 4.84
C ASP A 100 3.56 -27.50 5.51
N ARG A 101 4.48 -26.82 4.82
CA ARG A 101 5.77 -26.40 5.40
C ARG A 101 5.60 -25.42 6.57
N LEU A 102 4.56 -24.59 6.57
CA LEU A 102 4.23 -23.73 7.70
C LEU A 102 3.65 -24.55 8.86
N GLY A 103 2.77 -25.52 8.58
CA GLY A 103 2.22 -26.46 9.57
C GLY A 103 3.33 -27.20 10.32
N SER A 104 4.26 -27.82 9.60
CA SER A 104 5.38 -28.54 10.22
C SER A 104 6.30 -27.64 11.04
N ARG A 105 6.48 -26.38 10.64
CA ARG A 105 7.29 -25.40 11.40
C ARG A 105 6.59 -24.93 12.68
N ILE A 106 5.26 -24.85 12.67
CA ILE A 106 4.48 -24.51 13.85
C ILE A 106 4.52 -25.67 14.85
N GLU A 107 4.36 -26.90 14.38
CA GLU A 107 4.51 -28.10 15.24
C GLU A 107 5.92 -28.19 15.84
N GLU A 108 6.97 -27.97 15.04
CA GLU A 108 8.36 -27.94 15.52
C GLU A 108 8.60 -26.80 16.54
N ALA A 109 7.96 -25.64 16.35
CA ALA A 109 8.04 -24.53 17.29
C ALA A 109 7.31 -24.83 18.61
N LEU A 110 6.16 -25.51 18.56
CA LEU A 110 5.43 -25.94 19.75
C LEU A 110 6.23 -26.96 20.57
N VAL A 111 6.86 -27.93 19.90
CA VAL A 111 7.75 -28.90 20.56
C VAL A 111 8.96 -28.22 21.22
N ARG A 112 9.48 -27.13 20.63
CA ARG A 112 10.58 -26.33 21.23
C ARG A 112 10.15 -25.45 22.40
N VAL A 113 8.89 -25.02 22.44
CA VAL A 113 8.33 -24.24 23.57
C VAL A 113 8.05 -25.14 24.78
N GLU A 114 7.77 -26.42 24.57
CA GLU A 114 7.57 -27.40 25.66
C GLU A 114 8.87 -28.00 26.22
N ALA A 115 10.02 -27.80 25.57
CA ALA A 115 11.30 -28.24 26.10
C ALA A 115 11.88 -27.22 27.12
N PRO A 116 12.20 -27.63 28.37
CA PRO A 116 12.82 -26.72 29.33
C PRO A 116 14.22 -26.30 28.87
N ALA A 117 14.47 -24.99 28.91
CA ALA A 117 15.66 -24.35 28.37
C ALA A 117 16.96 -24.82 29.06
N PRO A 118 18.04 -25.12 28.30
CA PRO A 118 19.38 -25.01 28.83
C PRO A 118 19.83 -23.55 28.76
N GLU A 119 20.31 -23.05 29.90
CA GLU A 119 21.05 -21.80 29.98
C GLU A 119 22.34 -21.88 29.15
N THR A 120 22.81 -20.69 28.73
CA THR A 120 24.21 -20.30 28.42
C THR A 120 24.52 -19.94 26.95
N ARG A 121 24.87 -18.64 26.80
CA ARG A 121 25.78 -17.94 25.85
C ARG A 121 26.23 -18.66 24.56
N GLU A 122 26.21 -17.95 23.42
CA GLU A 122 27.40 -17.30 22.84
C GLU A 122 27.12 -16.64 21.46
N ALA A 123 28.08 -15.81 21.06
CA ALA A 123 28.18 -14.91 19.92
C ALA A 123 27.97 -15.53 18.52
N GLY A 124 27.53 -14.66 17.60
CA GLY A 124 28.17 -14.54 16.28
C GLY A 124 27.80 -15.56 15.20
N GLY A 125 26.65 -15.37 14.54
CA GLY A 125 26.33 -16.00 13.27
C GLY A 125 25.11 -15.35 12.59
N PRO A 126 25.01 -15.36 11.24
CA PRO A 126 23.92 -14.69 10.53
C PRO A 126 22.60 -15.41 10.83
N ALA A 127 21.74 -14.74 11.59
CA ALA A 127 20.52 -15.32 12.14
C ALA A 127 19.46 -15.63 11.05
N PRO A 128 18.71 -16.74 11.20
CA PRO A 128 17.63 -17.11 10.29
C PRO A 128 16.50 -16.08 10.33
N ALA A 129 15.84 -15.87 9.18
CA ALA A 129 14.90 -14.79 8.87
C ALA A 129 13.66 -14.62 9.78
N GLY A 130 13.45 -15.48 10.79
CA GLY A 130 12.41 -15.33 11.81
C GLY A 130 12.82 -14.55 13.07
N THR A 131 14.13 -14.38 13.30
CA THR A 131 14.68 -13.69 14.50
C THR A 131 14.44 -12.18 14.51
N THR A 132 14.34 -11.57 13.32
CA THR A 132 14.21 -10.11 13.19
C THR A 132 12.87 -9.57 13.69
N ALA A 133 11.79 -10.34 13.56
CA ALA A 133 10.46 -9.92 14.00
C ALA A 133 10.31 -10.04 15.53
N ALA A 134 10.80 -11.13 16.13
CA ALA A 134 10.80 -11.30 17.57
C ALA A 134 11.69 -10.23 18.27
N ALA A 135 12.90 -10.00 17.74
CA ALA A 135 13.77 -8.93 18.24
C ALA A 135 13.14 -7.54 18.07
N ALA A 136 12.41 -7.30 16.99
CA ALA A 136 11.69 -6.04 16.80
C ALA A 136 10.50 -5.89 17.76
N VAL A 137 9.81 -6.97 18.12
CA VAL A 137 8.74 -6.97 19.14
C VAL A 137 9.32 -6.65 20.51
N GLU A 138 10.43 -7.28 20.90
CA GLU A 138 11.12 -6.99 22.16
C GLU A 138 11.61 -5.55 22.23
N ALA A 139 12.28 -5.07 21.17
CA ALA A 139 12.74 -3.69 21.10
C ALA A 139 11.58 -2.68 21.16
N LEU A 140 10.47 -2.96 20.47
CA LEU A 140 9.28 -2.11 20.49
C LEU A 140 8.60 -2.08 21.88
N LEU A 141 8.59 -3.21 22.58
CA LEU A 141 8.12 -3.27 23.97
C LEU A 141 9.05 -2.51 24.92
N GLY A 142 10.37 -2.61 24.75
CA GLY A 142 11.34 -1.82 25.52
C GLY A 142 11.09 -0.32 25.36
N ILE A 143 10.99 0.15 24.11
CA ILE A 143 10.68 1.54 23.76
C ILE A 143 9.36 2.01 24.41
N LEU A 144 8.31 1.20 24.32
CA LEU A 144 7.00 1.57 24.89
C LEU A 144 6.97 1.50 26.42
N ARG A 145 7.75 0.60 27.04
CA ARG A 145 7.92 0.54 28.51
C ARG A 145 8.68 1.74 29.05
N GLU A 146 9.73 2.17 28.35
CA GLU A 146 10.48 3.39 28.70
C GLU A 146 9.59 4.64 28.65
N ALA A 147 8.65 4.69 27.70
CA ALA A 147 7.66 5.77 27.62
C ALA A 147 6.60 5.73 28.72
N GLY A 148 6.41 4.57 29.37
CA GLY A 148 5.49 4.39 30.49
C GLY A 148 4.04 4.80 30.19
N SER A 149 3.38 5.36 31.20
CA SER A 149 1.96 5.79 31.12
C SER A 149 1.72 7.02 30.25
N ALA A 150 2.77 7.78 29.91
CA ALA A 150 2.67 8.91 28.99
C ALA A 150 2.34 8.46 27.56
N GLY A 151 2.77 7.24 27.20
CA GLY A 151 2.68 6.69 25.86
C GLY A 151 3.56 7.45 24.84
N LEU A 152 3.65 6.92 23.63
CA LEU A 152 4.39 7.55 22.53
C LEU A 152 3.46 8.01 21.44
N THR A 153 3.67 9.23 20.94
CA THR A 153 3.04 9.67 19.70
C THR A 153 3.58 8.89 18.50
N ALA A 154 2.85 8.87 17.39
CA ALA A 154 3.30 8.20 16.17
C ALA A 154 4.67 8.71 15.65
N THR A 155 4.99 9.98 15.88
CA THR A 155 6.27 10.59 15.46
C THR A 155 7.41 10.13 16.37
N GLU A 156 7.22 10.16 17.69
CA GLU A 156 8.20 9.70 18.67
C GLU A 156 8.46 8.19 18.53
N LEU A 157 7.39 7.41 18.34
CA LEU A 157 7.50 5.98 18.10
C LEU A 157 8.31 5.69 16.82
N ARG A 158 8.07 6.44 15.74
CA ARG A 158 8.86 6.28 14.50
C ARG A 158 10.32 6.66 14.71
N ALA A 159 10.61 7.72 15.45
CA ALA A 159 11.98 8.12 15.78
C ALA A 159 12.69 7.04 16.61
N ALA A 160 12.00 6.48 17.61
CA ALA A 160 12.54 5.42 18.47
C ALA A 160 12.77 4.11 17.70
N ILE A 161 11.84 3.71 16.81
CA ILE A 161 12.00 2.55 15.91
C ILE A 161 13.21 2.72 14.99
N HIS A 162 13.41 3.93 14.46
CA HIS A 162 14.56 4.23 13.61
C HIS A 162 15.88 4.22 14.43
N ALA A 163 15.86 4.79 15.64
CA ALA A 163 17.01 4.76 16.55
C ALA A 163 17.40 3.33 16.95
N ALA A 164 16.41 2.43 17.08
CA ALA A 164 16.62 1.01 17.31
C ALA A 164 17.04 0.22 16.05
N GLY A 165 17.22 0.88 14.90
CA GLY A 165 17.67 0.23 13.65
C GLY A 165 16.65 -0.73 13.03
N ILE A 166 15.38 -0.64 13.43
CA ILE A 166 14.34 -1.57 12.97
C ILE A 166 13.84 -1.11 11.59
N ARG A 167 13.88 -2.03 10.62
CA ARG A 167 13.32 -1.79 9.28
C ARG A 167 11.81 -1.54 9.36
N SER A 168 11.32 -0.57 8.59
CA SER A 168 9.91 -0.15 8.62
C SER A 168 8.93 -1.31 8.42
N GLY A 169 9.25 -2.30 7.57
CA GLY A 169 8.39 -3.47 7.36
C GLY A 169 8.29 -4.36 8.61
N THR A 170 9.41 -4.63 9.27
CA THR A 170 9.47 -5.42 10.50
C THR A 170 8.79 -4.70 11.66
N ALA A 171 8.90 -3.38 11.72
CA ALA A 171 8.22 -2.56 12.73
C ALA A 171 6.69 -2.62 12.62
N GLU A 172 6.14 -2.63 11.39
CA GLU A 172 4.69 -2.77 11.19
C GLU A 172 4.19 -4.17 11.57
N VAL A 173 4.96 -5.21 11.25
CA VAL A 173 4.66 -6.58 11.71
C VAL A 173 4.68 -6.65 13.24
N ALA A 174 5.70 -6.08 13.90
CA ALA A 174 5.80 -6.06 15.36
C ALA A 174 4.61 -5.32 16.01
N LYS A 175 4.22 -4.16 15.47
CA LYS A 175 3.03 -3.42 15.92
C LYS A 175 1.75 -4.24 15.77
N ALA A 176 1.59 -4.94 14.64
CA ALA A 176 0.42 -5.77 14.39
C ALA A 176 0.34 -6.95 15.37
N VAL A 177 1.47 -7.62 15.63
CA VAL A 177 1.58 -8.70 16.61
C VAL A 177 1.24 -8.21 18.02
N LEU A 178 1.82 -7.08 18.45
CA LEU A 178 1.56 -6.51 19.78
C LEU A 178 0.11 -6.05 19.97
N ARG A 179 -0.54 -5.56 18.92
CA ARG A 179 -1.97 -5.24 18.95
C ARG A 179 -2.84 -6.48 19.00
N ALA A 180 -2.53 -7.50 18.20
CA ALA A 180 -3.27 -8.76 18.19
C ALA A 180 -3.18 -9.48 19.55
N ALA A 181 -2.01 -9.39 20.22
CA ALA A 181 -1.80 -9.92 21.55
C ALA A 181 -2.44 -9.07 22.68
N GLY A 182 -3.05 -7.92 22.37
CA GLY A 182 -3.63 -7.02 23.37
C GLY A 182 -2.63 -6.30 24.27
N VAL A 183 -1.32 -6.46 24.02
CA VAL A 183 -0.23 -5.90 24.84
C VAL A 183 -0.06 -4.40 24.58
N VAL A 184 -0.49 -3.90 23.42
CA VAL A 184 -0.35 -2.49 23.06
C VAL A 184 -1.67 -1.94 22.55
N ARG A 185 -2.10 -0.82 23.12
CA ARG A 185 -3.30 -0.08 22.69
C ARG A 185 -2.91 1.21 21.98
N CYS A 186 -3.70 1.57 20.98
CA CYS A 186 -3.57 2.82 20.25
C CYS A 186 -4.81 3.67 20.51
N GLU A 187 -4.68 4.68 21.37
CA GLU A 187 -5.76 5.63 21.66
C GLU A 187 -5.45 6.95 20.94
N GLY A 188 -6.27 7.28 19.93
CA GLY A 188 -6.02 8.42 19.05
C GLY A 188 -4.67 8.33 18.34
N ARG A 189 -3.74 9.22 18.70
CA ARG A 189 -2.38 9.28 18.10
C ARG A 189 -1.28 8.75 19.02
N ARG A 190 -1.64 8.15 20.15
CA ARG A 190 -0.71 7.68 21.17
C ARG A 190 -0.76 6.16 21.33
N TRP A 191 0.42 5.60 21.53
CA TRP A 191 0.66 4.17 21.73
C TRP A 191 1.03 3.92 23.18
N TYR A 192 0.35 2.97 23.81
CA TYR A 192 0.54 2.62 25.22
C TYR A 192 0.75 1.12 25.35
N VAL A 193 1.57 0.71 26.30
CA VAL A 193 1.55 -0.68 26.78
C VAL A 193 0.27 -0.87 27.59
N GLY A 194 -0.51 -1.89 27.25
CA GLY A 194 -1.61 -2.36 28.06
C GLY A 194 -1.05 -2.86 29.38
N SER A 195 -1.34 -2.14 30.47
CA SER A 195 -1.06 -2.59 31.82
C SER A 195 -2.02 -3.72 32.15
N SER A 196 -1.56 -4.97 32.02
CA SER A 196 -2.09 -6.05 32.84
C SER A 196 -1.47 -5.99 34.23
#